data_AF-A0A7Y7TRV2-F1
#
_entry.id   AF-A0A7Y7TRV2-F1
#
_cell.length_a   1.000
_cell.length_b   1.000
_cell.length_c   1.000
_cell.angle_alpha   90.00
_cell.angle_beta   90.00
_cell.angle_gamma   90.00
#
_symmetry.space_group_name_H-M   'P 1'
#
loop_
_entity.id
_entity.type
_entity.pdbx_description
1 polymer ?
#
loop_
_entity_poly.entity_id
_entity_poly.type
_entity_poly.pdbx_seq_one_letter_code
_entity_poly.pdbx_strand_id
1 'polypeptide(L)'
;MSRLLIFIFFFSLSACGQPTKSSAAKTDLAKIYSQAIAEFIKAAFKKDKTTFDTLFFGKHVYGQPDDFPDIELPQTIEKTQIRLIAPELGQKKQAERKSLIYVNMIGWVDNEKAEFVLVVFTNGGEHQYDYFINFIANASTNKFELDKIEFENYLNLKGEKPKRTNVYKDEK
;
A
#
# COMPACT_ATOMS: atom_id res chain seq x y z
N MET A 1 -8.49 -21.85 71.32
CA MET A 1 -8.62 -22.55 70.03
C MET A 1 -8.74 -21.51 68.93
N SER A 2 -7.73 -21.36 68.08
CA SER A 2 -7.88 -20.69 66.78
C SER A 2 -6.72 -21.14 65.89
N ARG A 3 -7.03 -21.86 64.80
CA ARG A 3 -6.04 -22.35 63.84
C ARG A 3 -6.06 -21.41 62.64
N LEU A 4 -4.95 -20.72 62.42
CA LEU A 4 -4.71 -19.85 61.28
C LEU A 4 -4.27 -20.72 60.08
N LEU A 5 -5.09 -20.76 59.03
CA LEU A 5 -4.79 -21.43 57.77
C LEU A 5 -4.16 -20.43 56.80
N ILE A 6 -2.88 -20.63 56.47
CA ILE A 6 -2.16 -19.85 55.46
C ILE A 6 -2.32 -20.58 54.12
N PHE A 7 -3.05 -19.98 53.18
CA PHE A 7 -3.12 -20.42 51.79
C PHE A 7 -1.97 -19.79 51.00
N ILE A 8 -0.97 -20.60 50.64
CA ILE A 8 0.11 -20.20 49.73
C ILE A 8 -0.36 -20.51 48.30
N PHE A 9 -0.74 -19.46 47.55
CA PHE A 9 -0.96 -19.55 46.11
C PHE A 9 0.40 -19.57 45.39
N PHE A 10 0.80 -20.74 44.89
CA PHE A 10 1.87 -20.84 43.90
C PHE A 10 1.33 -20.35 42.54
N PHE A 11 1.57 -19.08 42.22
CA PHE A 11 1.43 -18.60 40.84
C PHE A 11 2.60 -19.15 40.02
N SER A 12 2.32 -20.15 39.19
CA SER A 12 3.23 -20.56 38.12
C SER A 12 3.36 -19.41 37.13
N LEU A 13 4.48 -18.68 37.22
CA LEU A 13 4.94 -17.75 36.20
C LEU A 13 5.31 -18.54 34.93
N SER A 14 4.31 -18.88 34.13
CA SER A 14 4.52 -19.25 32.74
C SER A 14 4.84 -17.99 31.95
N ALA A 15 6.11 -17.58 32.00
CA ALA A 15 6.68 -16.64 31.05
C ALA A 15 6.73 -17.32 29.67
N CYS A 16 5.61 -17.27 28.95
CA CYS A 16 5.57 -17.59 27.53
C CYS A 16 6.36 -16.53 26.76
N GLY A 17 7.66 -16.77 26.56
CA GLY A 17 8.46 -16.07 25.56
C GLY A 17 7.91 -16.41 24.17
N GLN A 18 6.98 -15.62 23.65
CA GLN A 18 6.56 -15.73 22.27
C GLN A 18 7.69 -15.23 21.36
N PRO A 19 8.08 -16.00 20.32
CA PRO A 19 9.03 -15.52 19.31
C PRO A 19 8.45 -14.29 18.61
N THR A 20 9.27 -13.25 18.49
CA THR A 20 8.94 -11.97 17.86
C THR A 20 8.60 -12.17 16.37
N LYS A 21 7.33 -12.42 16.05
CA LYS A 21 6.75 -12.50 14.69
C LYS A 21 6.86 -11.21 13.86
N SER A 22 7.45 -10.15 14.40
CA SER A 22 7.38 -8.79 13.85
C SER A 22 8.24 -8.58 12.59
N SER A 23 9.45 -9.16 12.50
CA SER A 23 10.36 -8.86 11.38
C SER A 23 9.98 -9.55 10.08
N ALA A 24 9.62 -10.84 10.12
CA ALA A 24 9.22 -11.60 8.93
C ALA A 24 7.94 -11.02 8.28
N ALA A 25 6.96 -10.65 9.10
CA ALA A 25 5.72 -10.01 8.64
C ALA A 25 5.98 -8.67 7.93
N LYS A 26 6.91 -7.85 8.45
CA LYS A 26 7.31 -6.59 7.79
C LYS A 26 7.98 -6.83 6.44
N THR A 27 8.83 -7.85 6.33
CA THR A 27 9.50 -8.20 5.07
C THR A 27 8.50 -8.64 4.00
N ASP A 28 7.50 -9.44 4.36
CA ASP A 28 6.48 -9.89 3.40
C ASP A 28 5.52 -8.76 2.99
N LEU A 29 5.20 -7.85 3.92
CA LEU A 29 4.44 -6.65 3.63
C LEU A 29 5.17 -5.72 2.64
N ALA A 30 6.48 -5.50 2.84
CA ALA A 30 7.28 -4.71 1.92
C ALA A 30 7.30 -5.29 0.49
N LYS A 31 7.34 -6.62 0.36
CA LYS A 31 7.29 -7.29 -0.94
C LYS A 31 5.97 -7.04 -1.66
N ILE A 32 4.83 -7.24 -1.00
CA ILE A 32 3.53 -7.09 -1.66
C ILE A 32 3.22 -5.62 -2.02
N TYR A 33 3.63 -4.66 -1.18
CA TYR A 33 3.58 -3.24 -1.52
C TYR A 33 4.47 -2.91 -2.73
N SER A 34 5.69 -3.45 -2.77
CA SER A 34 6.59 -3.25 -3.91
C SER A 34 6.02 -3.85 -5.20
N GLN A 35 5.38 -5.02 -5.10
CA GLN A 35 4.69 -5.67 -6.21
C GLN A 35 3.52 -4.82 -6.71
N ALA A 36 2.68 -4.29 -5.81
CA ALA A 36 1.57 -3.39 -6.18
C ALA A 36 2.08 -2.12 -6.90
N ILE A 37 3.17 -1.51 -6.43
CA ILE A 37 3.79 -0.35 -7.09
C ILE A 37 4.32 -0.73 -8.48
N ALA A 38 4.96 -1.90 -8.63
CA ALA A 38 5.43 -2.38 -9.92
C ALA A 38 4.27 -2.56 -10.91
N GLU A 39 3.17 -3.16 -10.48
CA GLU A 39 1.98 -3.37 -11.31
C GLU A 39 1.28 -2.04 -11.65
N PHE A 40 1.26 -1.06 -10.74
CA PHE A 40 0.82 0.30 -11.05
C PHE A 40 1.64 0.93 -12.18
N ILE A 41 2.98 0.88 -12.09
CA ILE A 41 3.87 1.46 -13.11
C ILE A 41 3.62 0.81 -14.47
N LYS A 42 3.50 -0.52 -14.51
CA LYS A 42 3.17 -1.27 -15.73
C LYS A 42 1.80 -0.91 -16.28
N ALA A 43 0.78 -0.79 -15.42
CA ALA A 43 -0.58 -0.44 -15.81
C ALA A 43 -0.65 0.98 -16.40
N ALA A 44 0.00 1.95 -15.76
CA ALA A 44 0.09 3.32 -16.26
C ALA A 44 0.77 3.38 -17.64
N PHE A 45 1.87 2.64 -17.83
CA PHE A 45 2.52 2.54 -19.13
C PHE A 45 1.66 1.82 -20.17
N LYS A 46 0.99 0.72 -19.82
CA LYS A 46 0.09 0.00 -20.74
C LYS A 46 -1.04 0.91 -21.22
N LYS A 47 -1.66 1.63 -20.29
CA LYS A 47 -2.87 2.43 -20.50
C LYS A 47 -2.59 3.69 -21.32
N ASP A 48 -1.61 4.51 -20.91
CA ASP A 48 -1.39 5.84 -21.46
C ASP A 48 0.07 6.09 -21.90
N LYS A 49 0.92 5.06 -21.91
CA LYS A 49 2.38 5.17 -22.17
C LYS A 49 3.12 6.07 -21.17
N THR A 50 2.51 6.31 -20.02
CA THR A 50 3.10 7.08 -18.93
C THR A 50 4.34 6.38 -18.39
N THR A 51 5.43 7.13 -18.26
CA THR A 51 6.68 6.68 -17.63
C THR A 51 7.03 7.61 -16.49
N PHE A 52 7.80 7.10 -15.53
CA PHE A 52 8.13 7.82 -14.32
C PHE A 52 9.63 7.74 -14.05
N ASP A 53 10.28 8.89 -13.91
CA ASP A 53 11.65 8.93 -13.38
C ASP A 53 11.65 8.76 -11.86
N THR A 54 10.66 9.36 -11.19
CA THR A 54 10.50 9.33 -9.74
C THR A 54 9.03 9.39 -9.36
N LEU A 55 8.62 8.55 -8.41
CA LEU A 55 7.32 8.58 -7.75
C LEU A 55 7.49 8.93 -6.27
N PHE A 56 6.72 9.92 -5.82
CA PHE A 56 6.65 10.29 -4.42
C PHE A 56 5.41 9.66 -3.80
N PHE A 57 5.60 8.87 -2.74
CA PHE A 57 4.52 8.23 -2.02
C PHE A 57 4.33 8.91 -0.67
N GLY A 58 3.07 9.19 -0.33
CA GLY A 58 2.70 9.71 0.98
C GLY A 58 2.92 8.69 2.08
N LYS A 59 3.77 9.02 3.05
CA LYS A 59 3.94 8.28 4.29
C LYS A 59 2.99 8.86 5.34
N HIS A 60 1.72 8.49 5.27
CA HIS A 60 0.75 8.81 6.33
C HIS A 60 1.01 7.93 7.54
N VAL A 61 1.19 8.56 8.72
CA VAL A 61 1.35 7.87 10.01
C VAL A 61 0.55 8.66 11.05
N TYR A 62 -0.76 8.44 11.09
CA TYR A 62 -1.68 8.98 12.09
C TYR A 62 -2.17 7.93 13.11
N GLY A 63 -1.65 6.70 13.04
CA GLY A 63 -2.05 5.58 13.89
C GLY A 63 -3.35 4.92 13.45
N GLN A 64 -3.78 5.14 12.21
CA GLN A 64 -4.98 4.51 11.64
C GLN A 64 -4.62 3.16 10.98
N PRO A 65 -5.53 2.18 10.95
CA PRO A 65 -5.25 0.87 10.34
C PRO A 65 -4.93 0.92 8.85
N ASP A 66 -5.38 1.97 8.16
CA ASP A 66 -5.22 2.22 6.73
C ASP A 66 -4.03 3.15 6.39
N ASP A 67 -3.26 3.55 7.40
CA ASP A 67 -2.00 4.28 7.21
C ASP A 67 -0.99 3.46 6.41
N PHE A 68 -0.08 4.17 5.73
CA PHE A 68 1.03 3.52 5.05
C PHE A 68 1.90 2.80 6.09
N PRO A 69 2.14 1.49 5.97
CA PRO A 69 2.80 0.74 7.02
C PRO A 69 4.25 1.18 7.21
N ASP A 70 4.79 0.96 8.42
CA ASP A 70 6.20 1.21 8.72
C ASP A 70 7.10 0.11 8.12
N ILE A 71 7.28 0.21 6.80
CA ILE A 71 8.08 -0.67 5.94
C ILE A 71 9.13 0.13 5.17
N GLU A 72 10.20 -0.55 4.79
CA GLU A 72 11.20 -0.01 3.86
C GLU A 72 10.92 -0.55 2.46
N LEU A 73 10.72 0.36 1.50
CA LEU A 73 10.61 0.00 0.09
C LEU A 73 11.99 0.04 -0.58
N PRO A 74 12.21 -0.76 -1.64
CA PRO A 74 13.36 -0.59 -2.52
C PRO A 74 13.44 0.85 -3.05
N GLN A 75 14.66 1.38 -3.18
CA GLN A 75 14.87 2.73 -3.72
C GLN A 75 14.39 2.86 -5.17
N THR A 76 14.36 1.75 -5.90
CA THR A 76 13.95 1.70 -7.31
C THR A 76 13.03 0.50 -7.54
N ILE A 77 11.92 0.72 -8.24
CA ILE A 77 10.98 -0.31 -8.69
C ILE A 77 10.68 -0.04 -10.17
N GLU A 78 10.78 -1.05 -11.04
CA GLU A 78 10.56 -0.89 -12.49
C GLU A 78 11.33 0.31 -13.09
N LYS A 79 12.61 0.45 -12.71
CA LYS A 79 13.52 1.56 -13.10
C LYS A 79 13.05 2.97 -12.65
N THR A 80 12.01 3.05 -11.85
CA THR A 80 11.46 4.30 -11.29
C THR A 80 11.97 4.50 -9.88
N GLN A 81 12.46 5.70 -9.55
CA GLN A 81 12.88 6.02 -8.18
C GLN A 81 11.67 6.16 -7.25
N ILE A 82 11.72 5.52 -6.08
CA ILE A 82 10.65 5.56 -5.09
C ILE A 82 11.10 6.43 -3.92
N ARG A 83 10.24 7.37 -3.53
CA ARG A 83 10.49 8.31 -2.42
C ARG A 83 9.29 8.36 -1.50
N LEU A 84 9.42 7.79 -0.31
CA LEU A 84 8.46 7.98 0.78
C LEU A 84 8.67 9.37 1.38
N ILE A 85 7.62 10.20 1.44
CA ILE A 85 7.67 11.55 1.97
C ILE A 85 6.45 11.86 2.84
N ALA A 86 6.58 12.81 3.76
CA ALA A 86 5.42 13.33 4.48
C ALA A 86 4.42 14.00 3.50
N PRO A 87 3.09 13.88 3.73
CA PRO A 87 2.08 14.47 2.86
C PRO A 87 2.24 15.98 2.64
N GLU A 88 2.60 16.72 3.67
CA GLU A 88 2.79 18.17 3.64
C GLU A 88 3.97 18.54 2.73
N LEU A 89 5.04 17.73 2.77
CA LEU A 89 6.18 17.88 1.88
C LEU A 89 5.80 17.53 0.43
N GLY A 90 4.93 16.55 0.22
CA GLY A 90 4.37 16.20 -1.08
C GLY A 90 3.59 17.35 -1.71
N GLN A 91 2.68 17.96 -0.95
CA GLN A 91 1.93 19.13 -1.38
C GLN A 91 2.83 20.32 -1.69
N LYS A 92 3.82 20.60 -0.83
CA LYS A 92 4.81 21.66 -1.09
C LYS A 92 5.58 21.42 -2.38
N LYS A 93 6.07 20.20 -2.60
CA LYS A 93 6.78 19.82 -3.83
C LYS A 93 5.90 19.92 -5.08
N GLN A 94 4.64 19.53 -4.99
CA GLN A 94 3.65 19.68 -6.06
C GLN A 94 3.42 21.15 -6.42
N ALA A 95 3.30 22.02 -5.41
CA ALA A 95 3.14 23.47 -5.61
C ALA A 95 4.38 24.10 -6.27
N GLU A 96 5.58 23.67 -5.88
CA GLU A 96 6.86 24.15 -6.45
C GLU A 96 7.11 23.59 -7.86
N ARG A 97 6.72 22.33 -8.12
CA ARG A 97 6.97 21.61 -9.37
C ARG A 97 5.77 20.75 -9.74
N LYS A 98 4.86 21.36 -10.51
CA LYS A 98 3.60 20.76 -10.99
C LYS A 98 3.75 19.44 -11.77
N SER A 99 4.93 19.17 -12.35
CA SER A 99 5.19 17.94 -13.10
C SER A 99 5.60 16.75 -12.24
N LEU A 100 5.84 16.94 -10.94
CA LEU A 100 6.09 15.83 -10.04
C LEU A 100 4.82 15.02 -9.87
N ILE A 101 4.95 13.73 -9.61
CA ILE A 101 3.82 12.83 -9.40
C ILE A 101 3.84 12.38 -7.95
N TYR A 102 2.76 12.68 -7.25
CA TYR A 102 2.54 12.30 -5.88
C TYR A 102 1.44 11.26 -5.83
N VAL A 103 1.65 10.20 -5.06
CA VAL A 103 0.72 9.08 -4.94
C VAL A 103 0.40 8.88 -3.47
N ASN A 104 -0.89 8.87 -3.12
CA ASN A 104 -1.34 8.33 -1.85
C ASN A 104 -1.75 6.87 -2.07
N MET A 105 -1.17 5.96 -1.29
CA MET A 105 -1.41 4.52 -1.44
C MET A 105 -2.02 3.98 -0.17
N ILE A 106 -3.15 3.30 -0.32
CA ILE A 106 -3.89 2.63 0.76
C ILE A 106 -3.89 1.15 0.44
N GLY A 107 -3.66 0.29 1.44
CA GLY A 107 -3.57 -1.15 1.22
C GLY A 107 -4.20 -1.98 2.34
N TRP A 108 -4.93 -3.02 1.96
CA TRP A 108 -5.46 -4.05 2.85
C TRP A 108 -4.85 -5.39 2.47
N VAL A 109 -4.12 -6.03 3.39
CA VAL A 109 -3.41 -7.29 3.14
C VAL A 109 -3.80 -8.29 4.22
N ASP A 110 -4.32 -9.44 3.82
CA ASP A 110 -4.58 -10.59 4.68
C ASP A 110 -3.92 -11.86 4.10
N ASN A 111 -4.32 -13.05 4.54
CA ASN A 111 -3.70 -14.30 4.07
C ASN A 111 -4.29 -14.82 2.75
N GLU A 112 -5.43 -14.29 2.30
CA GLU A 112 -6.18 -14.74 1.13
C GLU A 112 -6.09 -13.75 -0.02
N LYS A 113 -6.03 -12.44 0.27
CA LYS A 113 -6.00 -11.38 -0.73
C LYS A 113 -5.19 -10.16 -0.28
N ALA A 114 -4.82 -9.36 -1.26
CA ALA A 114 -4.25 -8.04 -1.05
C ALA A 114 -4.90 -7.03 -2.01
N GLU A 115 -5.37 -5.91 -1.48
CA GLU A 115 -6.12 -4.89 -2.21
C GLU A 115 -5.42 -3.55 -2.00
N PHE A 116 -5.19 -2.81 -3.08
CA PHE A 116 -4.52 -1.52 -3.05
C PHE A 116 -5.28 -0.48 -3.85
N VAL A 117 -5.33 0.74 -3.32
CA VAL A 117 -5.81 1.93 -4.01
C VAL A 117 -4.66 2.92 -4.10
N LEU A 118 -4.30 3.32 -5.33
CA LEU A 118 -3.30 4.33 -5.59
C LEU A 118 -3.98 5.57 -6.17
N VAL A 119 -4.04 6.62 -5.36
CA VAL A 119 -4.64 7.92 -5.70
C VAL A 119 -3.51 8.82 -6.21
N VAL A 120 -3.58 9.19 -7.48
CA VAL A 120 -2.52 9.93 -8.19
C VAL A 120 -2.86 11.41 -8.25
N PHE A 121 -1.92 12.22 -7.78
CA PHE A 121 -1.99 13.67 -7.79
C PHE A 121 -0.86 14.25 -8.65
N THR A 122 -1.21 15.25 -9.47
CA THR A 122 -0.25 16.04 -10.26
C THR A 122 -0.73 17.48 -10.41
N ASN A 123 -0.04 18.31 -11.18
CA ASN A 123 -0.46 19.67 -11.53
C ASN A 123 -0.66 20.62 -10.33
N GLY A 124 0.02 20.36 -9.21
CA GLY A 124 -0.16 21.14 -7.99
C GLY A 124 -1.10 20.47 -6.98
N GLY A 125 -1.20 19.14 -7.02
CA GLY A 125 -2.00 18.36 -6.07
C GLY A 125 -3.43 18.08 -6.52
N GLU A 126 -3.74 18.28 -7.79
CA GLU A 126 -5.03 17.90 -8.37
C GLU A 126 -5.11 16.38 -8.50
N HIS A 127 -6.22 15.79 -8.05
CA HIS A 127 -6.50 14.37 -8.23
C HIS A 127 -6.75 14.06 -9.71
N GLN A 128 -5.97 13.14 -10.27
CA GLN A 128 -6.02 12.80 -11.70
C GLN A 128 -6.58 11.41 -11.94
N TYR A 129 -6.09 10.43 -11.19
CA TYR A 129 -6.35 9.02 -11.46
C TYR A 129 -6.43 8.22 -10.17
N ASP A 130 -7.27 7.18 -10.19
CA ASP A 130 -7.20 6.10 -9.21
C ASP A 130 -6.87 4.78 -9.90
N TYR A 131 -5.98 4.00 -9.30
CA TYR A 131 -5.72 2.62 -9.68
C TYR A 131 -6.11 1.69 -8.53
N PHE A 132 -6.91 0.68 -8.83
CA PHE A 132 -7.34 -0.36 -7.90
C PHE A 132 -6.66 -1.66 -8.28
N ILE A 133 -5.75 -2.16 -7.45
CA ILE A 133 -4.94 -3.34 -7.74
C ILE A 133 -5.29 -4.44 -6.74
N ASN A 134 -5.73 -5.59 -7.26
CA ASN A 134 -6.17 -6.72 -6.45
C ASN A 134 -5.29 -7.92 -6.72
N PHE A 135 -4.87 -8.59 -5.65
CA PHE A 135 -4.12 -9.84 -5.68
C PHE A 135 -4.86 -10.93 -4.91
N ILE A 136 -4.69 -12.18 -5.34
CA ILE A 136 -5.18 -13.38 -4.65
C ILE A 136 -3.98 -14.23 -4.24
N ALA A 137 -4.00 -14.76 -3.03
CA ALA A 137 -2.98 -15.68 -2.55
C ALA A 137 -3.12 -17.06 -3.22
N ASN A 138 -2.05 -17.54 -3.83
CA ASN A 138 -1.97 -18.90 -4.32
C ASN A 138 -1.47 -19.83 -3.20
N ALA A 139 -2.36 -20.68 -2.68
CA ALA A 139 -2.06 -21.60 -1.58
C ALA A 139 -0.93 -22.60 -1.88
N SER A 140 -0.69 -22.93 -3.16
CA SER A 140 0.37 -23.87 -3.55
C SER A 140 1.76 -23.24 -3.56
N THR A 141 1.84 -21.94 -3.85
CA THR A 141 3.12 -21.22 -3.96
C THR A 141 3.39 -20.29 -2.78
N ASN A 142 2.37 -20.05 -1.94
CA ASN A 142 2.37 -19.06 -0.88
C ASN A 142 2.78 -17.66 -1.38
N LYS A 143 2.30 -17.29 -2.57
CA LYS A 143 2.56 -16.00 -3.23
C LYS A 143 1.26 -15.34 -3.65
N PHE A 144 1.27 -14.02 -3.68
CA PHE A 144 0.19 -13.22 -4.26
C PHE A 144 0.33 -13.13 -5.78
N GLU A 145 -0.75 -13.49 -6.46
CA GLU A 145 -0.89 -13.38 -7.92
C GLU A 145 -1.85 -12.25 -8.26
N LEU A 146 -1.51 -11.47 -9.28
CA LEU A 146 -2.33 -10.35 -9.72
C LEU A 146 -3.67 -10.88 -10.28
N ASP A 147 -4.78 -10.45 -9.69
CA ASP A 147 -6.11 -10.84 -10.15
C ASP A 147 -6.69 -9.81 -11.12
N LYS A 148 -6.70 -8.53 -10.74
CA LYS A 148 -7.36 -7.45 -11.50
C LYS A 148 -6.71 -6.10 -11.24
N ILE A 149 -6.64 -5.27 -12.29
CA ILE A 149 -6.35 -3.83 -12.17
C ILE A 149 -7.49 -3.04 -12.78
N GLU A 150 -8.08 -2.13 -12.00
CA GLU A 150 -9.07 -1.18 -12.47
C GLU A 150 -8.53 0.25 -12.38
N PHE A 151 -9.08 1.13 -13.21
CA PHE A 151 -8.63 2.50 -13.36
C PHE A 151 -9.82 3.44 -13.50
N GLU A 152 -9.73 4.58 -12.80
CA GLU A 152 -10.64 5.71 -12.92
C GLU A 152 -9.86 6.97 -13.34
N ASN A 153 -10.43 7.73 -14.28
CA ASN A 153 -9.87 8.98 -14.76
C ASN A 153 -10.73 10.16 -14.31
N TYR A 154 -10.14 11.08 -13.56
CA TYR A 154 -10.78 12.27 -13.01
C TYR A 154 -10.58 13.52 -13.87
N LEU A 155 -9.83 13.41 -14.97
CA LEU A 155 -9.65 14.52 -15.91
C LEU A 155 -10.93 14.79 -16.70
N ASN A 156 -11.27 16.07 -16.81
CA ASN A 156 -12.35 16.57 -17.67
C ASN A 156 -13.75 16.01 -17.35
N LEU A 157 -14.00 15.65 -16.09
CA LEU A 157 -15.32 15.29 -15.60
C LEU A 157 -16.21 16.54 -15.63
N LYS A 158 -17.02 16.73 -16.67
CA LYS A 158 -17.96 17.86 -16.80
C LYS A 158 -19.18 17.69 -15.88
N GLY A 159 -18.96 17.46 -14.59
CA GLY A 159 -19.97 17.10 -13.59
C GLY A 159 -20.36 15.62 -13.57
N GLU A 160 -19.74 14.80 -14.41
CA GLU A 160 -19.94 13.34 -14.43
C GLU A 160 -19.06 12.64 -13.39
N LYS A 161 -19.50 11.45 -12.93
CA LYS A 161 -18.66 10.59 -12.10
C LYS A 161 -17.63 9.88 -12.99
N PRO A 162 -16.40 9.66 -12.51
CA PRO A 162 -15.42 8.88 -13.26
C PRO A 162 -15.95 7.47 -13.49
N LYS A 163 -15.72 6.94 -14.69
CA LYS A 163 -16.06 5.55 -15.02
C LYS A 163 -14.88 4.65 -14.68
N ARG A 164 -15.14 3.61 -13.88
CA ARG A 164 -14.18 2.54 -13.64
C ARG A 164 -14.02 1.66 -14.88
N THR A 165 -12.78 1.41 -15.27
CA THR A 165 -12.42 0.58 -16.43
C THR A 165 -11.39 -0.46 -16.04
N ASN A 166 -11.46 -1.65 -16.64
CA ASN A 166 -10.48 -2.71 -16.43
C ASN A 166 -9.24 -2.47 -17.32
N VAL A 167 -8.04 -2.57 -16.73
CA VAL A 167 -6.73 -2.41 -17.41
C VAL A 167 -5.98 -3.75 -17.51
N TYR A 168 -6.28 -4.69 -16.62
CA TYR A 168 -5.65 -6.01 -16.52
C TYR A 168 -6.67 -7.09 -16.15
N LYS A 169 -6.66 -8.18 -16.94
CA LYS A 169 -7.78 -9.03 -17.39
C LYS A 169 -8.58 -8.39 -18.52
N ASP A 170 -8.09 -8.60 -19.75
CA ASP A 170 -8.98 -8.56 -20.91
C ASP A 170 -9.95 -9.74 -20.74
N GLU A 171 -11.25 -9.46 -20.74
CA GLU A 171 -12.26 -10.52 -20.90
C GLU A 171 -11.95 -11.20 -22.24
N LYS A 172 -11.55 -12.48 -22.17
CA LYS A 172 -11.50 -13.33 -23.36
C LYS A 172 -12.90 -13.58 -23.89
#